data_AF-A0A381ZUT9-F1
#
_entry.id   AF-A0A381ZUT9-F1
#
_cell.length_a   1.000
_cell.length_b   1.000
_cell.length_c   1.000
_cell.angle_alpha   90.00
_cell.angle_beta   90.00
_cell.angle_gamma   90.00
#
_symmetry.space_group_name_H-M   'P 1'
#
loop_
_entity.id
_entity.type
_entity.pdbx_description
1 polymer ?
#
loop_
_entity_poly.entity_id
_entity_poly.type
_entity_poly.pdbx_seq_one_letter_code
_entity_poly.pdbx_strand_id
1 'polypeptide(L)' 'MHISNVAVVCPDTNAPSRVARKTLQDGSRVRVAAKSGATLDKV' A
#
# COMPACT_ATOMS: atom_id res chain seq x y z
N MET A 1 -15.51 14.32 -6.60
CA MET A 1 -15.26 13.20 -5.68
C MET A 1 -14.01 13.55 -4.86
N HIS A 2 -14.10 13.61 -3.53
CA HIS A 2 -12.98 14.05 -2.69
C HIS A 2 -12.00 12.89 -2.43
N ILE A 3 -10.70 13.15 -2.46
CA ILE A 3 -9.67 12.12 -2.37
C ILE A 3 -9.66 11.38 -1.02
N SER A 4 -10.12 12.03 0.05
CA SER A 4 -10.23 11.39 1.38
C SER A 4 -11.30 10.29 1.46
N ASN A 5 -12.21 10.22 0.48
CA ASN A 5 -13.22 9.17 0.41
C ASN A 5 -12.74 7.96 -0.41
N VAL A 6 -11.50 7.98 -0.92
CA VAL A 6 -10.92 6.93 -1.74
C VAL A 6 -9.83 6.19 -0.97
N ALA A 7 -9.83 4.86 -1.05
CA ALA A 7 -8.80 4.00 -0.46
C ALA A 7 -8.06 3.22 -1.55
N VAL A 8 -6.80 2.88 -1.28
CA VAL A 8 -5.99 2.05 -2.19
C VAL A 8 -6.38 0.59 -2.01
N VAL A 9 -6.65 -0.08 -3.13
CA VAL A 9 -6.93 -1.51 -3.16
C VAL A 9 -5.63 -2.27 -2.96
N CYS A 10 -5.62 -3.19 -2.00
CA CYS A 10 -4.50 -4.08 -1.79
C CYS A 10 -4.45 -5.14 -2.91
N PRO A 11 -3.29 -5.38 -3.56
CA PRO A 11 -3.19 -6.35 -4.65
C PRO A 11 -3.46 -7.79 -4.21
N ASP A 12 -3.09 -8.16 -2.97
CA ASP A 12 -3.22 -9.55 -2.50
C ASP A 12 -4.63 -9.92 -2.03
N THR A 13 -5.36 -8.97 -1.42
CA THR A 13 -6.66 -9.24 -0.78
C THR A 13 -7.83 -8.61 -1.53
N ASN A 14 -7.57 -7.81 -2.57
CA ASN A 14 -8.56 -7.00 -3.29
C ASN A 14 -9.45 -6.12 -2.40
N ALA A 15 -9.05 -5.93 -1.14
CA ALA A 15 -9.78 -5.12 -0.17
C ALA A 15 -9.16 -3.72 -0.06
N PRO A 16 -9.97 -2.70 0.26
CA PRO A 16 -9.47 -1.37 0.55
C PRO A 16 -8.61 -1.39 1.82
N SER A 17 -7.42 -0.79 1.72
CA SER A 17 -6.43 -0.75 2.79
C SER A 17 -5.78 0.63 2.92
N ARG A 18 -5.28 0.94 4.12
CA ARG A 18 -4.46 2.14 4.34
C ARG A 18 -3.03 1.88 3.86
N VAL A 19 -2.35 2.94 3.45
CA VAL A 19 -0.95 2.89 3.00
C VAL A 19 -0.01 3.11 4.18
N ALA A 20 0.91 2.18 4.39
CA ALA A 20 2.07 2.33 5.27
C ALA A 20 3.35 2.43 4.43
N ARG A 21 4.47 2.85 5.04
CA ARG A 21 5.78 2.84 4.40
C ARG A 21 6.69 1.85 5.10
N LYS A 22 7.45 1.08 4.32
CA LYS A 22 8.47 0.17 4.81
C LYS A 22 9.78 0.43 4.06
N THR A 23 10.89 0.34 4.78
CA THR A 23 12.22 0.36 4.18
C THR A 23 12.63 -1.08 3.89
N LEU A 24 12.98 -1.37 2.64
CA LEU A 24 13.51 -2.66 2.22
C LEU A 24 15.00 -2.76 2.62
N GLN A 25 15.54 -3.97 2.55
CA GLN A 25 16.96 -4.22 2.83
C GLN A 25 17.88 -3.47 1.85
N ASP A 26 17.41 -3.21 0.63
CA ASP A 26 18.10 -2.43 -0.39
C ASP A 26 18.12 -0.91 -0.11
N GLY A 27 17.57 -0.47 1.03
CA GLY A 27 17.50 0.95 1.42
C GLY A 27 16.37 1.75 0.76
N SER A 28 15.64 1.15 -0.20
CA SER A 28 14.51 1.78 -0.85
C SER A 28 13.29 1.87 0.08
N ARG A 29 12.54 2.97 -0.04
CA ARG A 29 11.29 3.20 0.71
C ARG A 29 10.12 2.85 -0.18
N VAL A 30 9.38 1.81 0.20
CA VAL A 30 8.19 1.36 -0.54
C VAL A 30 6.92 1.58 0.25
N ARG A 31 5.83 1.79 -0.48
CA ARG A 31 4.48 1.82 0.06
C ARG A 31 3.96 0.39 0.17
N VAL A 32 3.42 0.06 1.33
CA VAL A 32 2.84 -1.25 1.62
C VAL A 32 1.41 -1.10 2.13
N ALA A 33 0.57 -2.09 1.87
CA ALA A 33 -0.76 -2.17 2.43
C ALA A 33 -0.65 -2.44 3.94
N ALA A 34 -1.25 -1.59 4.77
CA ALA A 34 -1.14 -1.70 6.23
C ALA A 34 -1.74 -2.99 6.80
N LYS A 35 -2.71 -3.60 6.09
CA LYS A 35 -3.40 -4.82 6.54
C LYS A 35 -2.64 -6.11 6.20
N SER A 36 -2.10 -6.20 4.98
CA SER A 36 -1.45 -7.43 4.47
C SER A 36 0.07 -7.33 4.41
N GLY A 37 0.64 -6.13 4.49
CA GLY A 37 2.07 -5.90 4.24
C GLY A 37 2.46 -5.95 2.76
N ALA A 38 1.49 -6.14 1.86
CA ALA A 38 1.71 -6.25 0.42
C ALA A 38 2.29 -4.97 -0.17
N THR A 39 3.31 -5.07 -1.01
CA THR A 39 3.89 -3.91 -1.70
C THR A 39 2.88 -3.34 -2.70
N LEU A 40 2.58 -2.05 -2.56
CA LEU A 40 1.64 -1.32 -3.43
C LEU A 40 2.31 -0.72 -4.66
N ASP A 41 3.64 -0.60 -4.66
CA ASP A 41 4.45 -0.06 -5.75
C ASP A 41 4.85 -1.15 -6.77
N LYS A 42 3.89 -1.96 -7.24
CA LYS A 42 4.08 -2.78 -8.44
C LYS A 42 3.54 -2.00 -9.64
N VAL A 43 4.44 -1.40 -10.40
CA VAL A 43 4.19 -0.87 -11.75
C VAL A 43 5.14 -1.56 -12.69
#